data_AF-X7F333-F1
#
_entry.id   AF-X7F333-F1
#
_cell.length_a   1.000
_cell.length_b   1.000
_cell.length_c   1.000
_cell.angle_alpha   90.00
_cell.angle_beta   90.00
_cell.angle_gamma   90.00
#
_symmetry.space_group_name_H-M   'P 1'
#
loop_
_entity.id
_entity.type
_entity.pdbx_description
1 polymer ?
#
loop_
_entity_poly.entity_id
_entity_poly.type
_entity_poly.pdbx_seq_one_letter_code
_entity_poly.pdbx_strand_id
1 'polypeptide(L)'
;MTGDIDSARIILWLDLSAQALDAARAALSDLDGAVGDGDHGRSMAEGMAAAAAAVRARGDAAPAELFRDAGSAFLGRVGATVGPLYASAFFRCAGAAPTVPALLGAICDGIAARGGAKPGDCTMVDAWHPAARAARAASDR
;
A
#
# COMPACT_ATOMS: atom_id res chain seq x y z
N MET A 1 -6.46 13.52 17.96
CA MET A 1 -6.62 14.26 16.69
C MET A 1 -6.62 13.26 15.51
N THR A 2 -7.53 12.30 15.52
CA THR A 2 -7.73 11.31 14.45
C THR A 2 -8.69 11.89 13.42
N GLY A 3 -8.27 12.95 12.73
CA GLY A 3 -9.09 13.55 11.66
C GLY A 3 -9.21 12.58 10.49
N ASP A 4 -10.41 12.51 9.91
CA ASP A 4 -10.71 11.71 8.73
C ASP A 4 -9.69 11.99 7.61
N ILE A 5 -9.40 10.93 6.84
CA ILE A 5 -8.48 10.92 5.72
C ILE A 5 -9.27 11.31 4.47
N ASP A 6 -9.16 12.56 4.08
CA ASP A 6 -9.76 13.08 2.85
C ASP A 6 -8.92 12.74 1.60
N SER A 7 -9.47 13.07 0.44
CA SER A 7 -8.86 12.86 -0.88
C SER A 7 -7.48 13.50 -1.01
N ALA A 8 -7.30 14.72 -0.48
CA ALA A 8 -6.03 15.43 -0.54
C ALA A 8 -4.93 14.70 0.25
N ARG A 9 -5.26 14.19 1.44
CA ARG A 9 -4.32 13.39 2.26
C ARG A 9 -4.00 12.04 1.62
N ILE A 10 -4.94 11.41 0.92
CA ILE A 10 -4.70 10.17 0.18
C ILE A 10 -3.74 10.40 -0.99
N ILE A 11 -3.99 11.45 -1.79
CA ILE A 11 -3.13 11.83 -2.91
C ILE A 11 -1.72 12.14 -2.41
N LEU A 12 -1.60 12.96 -1.36
CA LEU A 12 -0.31 13.28 -0.76
C LEU A 12 0.41 12.03 -0.25
N TRP A 13 -0.30 11.13 0.42
CA TRP A 13 0.29 9.89 0.92
C TRP A 13 0.82 9.00 -0.20
N LEU A 14 0.06 8.82 -1.29
CA LEU A 14 0.49 8.01 -2.42
C LEU A 14 1.66 8.66 -3.19
N ASP A 15 1.69 9.99 -3.30
CA ASP A 15 2.82 10.72 -3.88
C ASP A 15 4.10 10.57 -3.05
N LEU A 16 4.01 10.74 -1.73
CA LEU A 16 5.15 10.54 -0.84
C LEU A 16 5.63 9.08 -0.84
N SER A 17 4.70 8.13 -0.94
CA SER A 17 5.02 6.69 -1.04
C SER A 17 5.73 6.37 -2.36
N ALA A 18 5.28 6.95 -3.48
CA ALA A 18 5.94 6.79 -4.77
C ALA A 18 7.37 7.35 -4.75
N GLN A 19 7.56 8.54 -4.17
CA GLN A 19 8.89 9.15 -4.03
C GLN A 19 9.82 8.30 -3.15
N ALA A 20 9.32 7.80 -2.01
CA ALA A 20 10.12 6.99 -1.10
C ALA A 20 10.53 5.65 -1.74
N LEU A 21 9.61 4.98 -2.45
CA LEU A 21 9.91 3.72 -3.14
C LEU A 21 10.85 3.91 -4.34
N ASP A 22 10.74 5.03 -5.05
CA ASP A 22 11.66 5.36 -6.13
C ASP A 22 13.08 5.61 -5.60
N ALA A 23 13.22 6.38 -4.52
CA ALA A 23 14.50 6.62 -3.87
C ALA A 23 15.13 5.33 -3.31
N ALA A 24 14.31 4.39 -2.83
CA ALA A 24 14.76 3.10 -2.29
C ALA A 24 14.92 2.01 -3.36
N ARG A 25 14.64 2.29 -4.64
CA ARG A 25 14.53 1.29 -5.71
C ARG A 25 15.74 0.35 -5.78
N ALA A 26 16.94 0.89 -5.86
CA ALA A 26 18.16 0.09 -5.98
C ALA A 26 18.37 -0.79 -4.74
N ALA A 27 18.28 -0.20 -3.53
CA ALA A 27 18.47 -0.93 -2.28
C ALA A 27 17.45 -2.07 -2.10
N LEU A 28 16.19 -1.86 -2.49
CA LEU A 28 15.16 -2.89 -2.43
C LEU A 28 15.41 -4.02 -3.43
N SER A 29 15.88 -3.70 -4.64
CA SER A 29 16.31 -4.69 -5.64
C SER A 29 17.55 -5.47 -5.19
N ASP A 30 18.50 -4.84 -4.50
CA ASP A 30 19.69 -5.51 -3.98
C ASP A 30 19.32 -6.51 -2.87
N LEU A 31 18.44 -6.11 -1.94
CA LEU A 31 17.93 -6.99 -0.88
C LEU A 31 17.17 -8.19 -1.47
N ASP A 32 16.32 -7.93 -2.47
CA ASP A 32 15.57 -8.97 -3.14
C ASP A 32 16.49 -9.90 -3.95
N GLY A 33 17.51 -9.36 -4.62
CA GLY A 33 18.48 -10.17 -5.38
C GLY A 33 19.31 -11.11 -4.51
N ALA A 34 19.45 -10.84 -3.22
CA ALA A 34 20.13 -11.74 -2.29
C ALA A 34 19.36 -13.06 -2.03
N VAL A 35 18.04 -13.08 -2.20
CA VAL A 35 17.17 -14.23 -1.87
C VAL A 35 16.07 -14.53 -2.92
N GLY A 36 16.03 -13.75 -4.00
CA GLY A 36 14.98 -13.70 -5.02
C GLY A 36 15.55 -13.32 -6.38
N ASP A 37 14.77 -12.62 -7.21
CA ASP A 37 15.14 -12.27 -8.60
C ASP A 37 15.63 -10.82 -8.78
N GLY A 38 15.58 -10.02 -7.71
CA GLY A 38 16.10 -8.65 -7.68
C GLY A 38 15.19 -7.62 -8.33
N ASP A 39 13.93 -7.98 -8.61
CA ASP A 39 13.00 -7.09 -9.29
C ASP A 39 12.14 -6.25 -8.35
N HIS A 40 12.11 -6.58 -7.05
CA HIS A 40 11.15 -6.00 -6.10
C HIS A 40 11.17 -4.47 -6.07
N GLY A 41 12.37 -3.86 -6.01
CA GLY A 41 12.50 -2.41 -5.94
C GLY A 41 11.92 -1.72 -7.18
N ARG A 42 12.21 -2.24 -8.37
CA ARG A 42 11.62 -1.76 -9.63
C ARG A 42 10.09 -1.95 -9.62
N SER A 43 9.63 -3.16 -9.30
CA SER A 43 8.21 -3.51 -9.26
C SER A 43 7.41 -2.56 -8.35
N MET A 44 7.92 -2.29 -7.14
CA MET A 44 7.28 -1.40 -6.17
C MET A 44 7.30 0.08 -6.61
N ALA A 45 8.43 0.57 -7.13
CA ALA A 45 8.54 1.95 -7.60
C ALA A 45 7.59 2.22 -8.77
N GLU A 46 7.53 1.31 -9.74
CA GLU A 46 6.66 1.43 -10.91
C GLU A 46 5.17 1.32 -10.54
N GLY A 47 4.81 0.36 -9.69
CA GLY A 47 3.43 0.17 -9.24
C GLY A 47 2.91 1.36 -8.43
N MET A 48 3.71 1.86 -7.48
CA MET A 48 3.29 2.99 -6.66
C MET A 48 3.24 4.28 -7.46
N ALA A 49 4.16 4.49 -8.41
CA ALA A 49 4.09 5.62 -9.33
C ALA A 49 2.80 5.61 -10.16
N ALA A 50 2.37 4.43 -10.65
CA ALA A 50 1.11 4.28 -11.36
C ALA A 50 -0.11 4.57 -10.47
N ALA A 51 -0.11 4.05 -9.23
CA ALA A 51 -1.18 4.33 -8.26
C ALA A 51 -1.27 5.83 -7.93
N ALA A 52 -0.14 6.49 -7.68
CA ALA A 52 -0.07 7.92 -7.38
C ALA A 52 -0.56 8.78 -8.56
N ALA A 53 -0.17 8.44 -9.79
CA ALA A 53 -0.64 9.12 -10.99
C ALA A 53 -2.16 8.96 -11.19
N ALA A 54 -2.69 7.76 -10.95
CA ALA A 54 -4.12 7.48 -11.08
C ALA A 54 -4.97 8.32 -10.11
N VAL A 55 -4.57 8.41 -8.84
CA VAL A 55 -5.33 9.21 -7.86
C VAL A 55 -5.19 10.71 -8.10
N ARG A 56 -4.03 11.19 -8.57
CA ARG A 56 -3.84 12.60 -8.94
C ARG A 56 -4.80 13.05 -10.03
N ALA A 57 -5.05 12.19 -11.02
CA ALA A 57 -5.97 12.48 -12.12
C ALA A 57 -7.44 12.60 -11.68
N ARG A 58 -7.79 12.09 -10.50
CA ARG A 58 -9.16 12.06 -9.96
C ARG A 58 -9.52 13.24 -9.06
N GLY A 59 -8.54 14.05 -8.64
CA GLY A 59 -8.79 15.26 -7.84
C GLY A 59 -9.50 14.99 -6.51
N ASP A 60 -10.71 15.49 -6.36
CA ASP A 60 -11.52 15.45 -5.13
C ASP A 60 -12.48 14.24 -5.05
N ALA A 61 -12.30 13.23 -5.91
CA ALA A 61 -13.08 12.00 -5.87
C ALA A 61 -13.07 11.33 -4.48
N ALA A 62 -14.12 10.59 -4.16
CA ALA A 62 -14.28 9.98 -2.85
C ALA A 62 -13.12 9.00 -2.52
N PRO A 63 -12.69 8.88 -1.25
CA PRO A 63 -11.63 7.95 -0.83
C PRO A 63 -11.76 6.53 -1.37
N ALA A 64 -12.98 5.99 -1.37
CA ALA A 64 -13.27 4.66 -1.89
C ALA A 64 -12.98 4.51 -3.40
N GLU A 65 -13.16 5.58 -4.18
CA GLU A 65 -12.85 5.59 -5.61
C GLU A 65 -11.34 5.69 -5.84
N LEU A 66 -10.66 6.57 -5.09
CA LEU A 66 -9.20 6.72 -5.17
C LEU A 66 -8.49 5.40 -4.88
N PHE A 67 -8.93 4.65 -3.87
CA PHE A 67 -8.33 3.35 -3.57
C PHE A 67 -8.64 2.27 -4.61
N ARG A 68 -9.82 2.27 -5.23
CA ARG A 68 -10.11 1.37 -6.36
C ARG A 68 -9.22 1.65 -7.56
N ASP A 69 -9.01 2.93 -7.87
CA ASP A 69 -8.17 3.34 -8.98
C ASP A 69 -6.69 3.04 -8.70
N ALA A 70 -6.21 3.34 -7.49
CA ALA A 70 -4.85 3.01 -7.05
C ALA A 70 -4.58 1.50 -7.17
N GLY A 71 -5.50 0.66 -6.69
CA GLY A 71 -5.39 -0.80 -6.79
C GLY A 71 -5.36 -1.31 -8.23
N SER A 72 -6.23 -0.77 -9.08
CA SER A 72 -6.30 -1.16 -10.49
C SER A 72 -5.04 -0.73 -11.25
N ALA A 73 -4.56 0.49 -11.03
CA ALA A 73 -3.35 1.01 -11.65
C ALA A 73 -2.10 0.24 -11.21
N PHE A 74 -1.98 -0.05 -9.91
CA PHE A 74 -0.87 -0.85 -9.38
C PHE A 74 -0.87 -2.25 -10.00
N LEU A 75 -2.02 -2.93 -10.02
CA LEU A 75 -2.17 -4.27 -10.59
C LEU A 75 -1.83 -4.31 -12.08
N GLY A 76 -2.29 -3.32 -12.84
CA GLY A 76 -2.04 -3.24 -14.27
C GLY A 76 -0.58 -2.94 -14.61
N ARG A 77 0.17 -2.30 -13.70
CA ARG A 77 1.57 -1.93 -13.93
C ARG A 77 2.58 -3.00 -13.51
N VAL A 78 2.24 -3.80 -12.50
CA VAL A 78 3.17 -4.74 -11.86
C VAL A 78 2.77 -6.19 -12.15
N GLY A 79 3.56 -6.88 -12.96
CA GLY A 79 3.39 -8.31 -13.26
C GLY A 79 3.97 -9.26 -12.21
N ALA A 80 4.75 -8.74 -11.25
CA ALA A 80 5.37 -9.52 -10.18
C ALA A 80 4.34 -9.90 -9.08
N THR A 81 4.72 -10.84 -8.21
CA THR A 81 3.88 -11.34 -7.10
C THR A 81 3.32 -10.23 -6.20
N VAL A 82 4.04 -9.12 -6.06
CA VAL A 82 3.61 -7.96 -5.25
C VAL A 82 2.43 -7.19 -5.85
N GLY A 83 2.20 -7.31 -7.16
CA GLY A 83 1.08 -6.68 -7.88
C GLY A 83 -0.27 -7.06 -7.27
N PRO A 84 -0.66 -8.35 -7.28
CA PRO A 84 -1.90 -8.80 -6.66
C PRO A 84 -2.01 -8.51 -5.15
N LEU A 85 -0.90 -8.49 -4.41
CA LEU A 85 -0.90 -8.24 -2.96
C LEU A 85 -1.31 -6.79 -2.65
N TYR A 86 -0.62 -5.81 -3.24
CA TYR A 86 -0.93 -4.39 -3.02
C TYR A 86 -2.25 -3.98 -3.68
N ALA A 87 -2.62 -4.58 -4.81
CA ALA A 87 -3.95 -4.38 -5.38
C ALA A 87 -5.06 -4.80 -4.39
N SER A 88 -4.90 -5.97 -3.75
CA SER A 88 -5.84 -6.43 -2.72
C SER A 88 -5.89 -5.51 -1.51
N ALA A 89 -4.74 -5.00 -1.06
CA ALA A 89 -4.65 -3.99 -0.01
C ALA A 89 -5.48 -2.74 -0.33
N PHE A 90 -5.30 -2.18 -1.53
CA PHE A 90 -6.03 -1.00 -1.97
C PHE A 90 -7.53 -1.27 -2.12
N PHE A 91 -7.93 -2.41 -2.69
CA PHE A 91 -9.35 -2.77 -2.79
C PHE A 91 -10.01 -2.95 -1.41
N ARG A 92 -9.27 -3.44 -0.41
CA ARG A 92 -9.76 -3.47 0.97
C ARG A 92 -9.91 -2.07 1.55
N CYS A 93 -8.96 -1.17 1.29
CA CYS A 93 -9.04 0.24 1.72
C CYS A 93 -10.27 0.94 1.14
N ALA A 94 -10.67 0.60 -0.09
CA ALA A 94 -11.86 1.17 -0.71
C ALA A 94 -13.17 0.88 0.04
N GLY A 95 -13.21 -0.20 0.83
CA GLY A 95 -14.36 -0.55 1.68
C GLY A 95 -14.18 -0.17 3.15
N ALA A 96 -13.05 0.45 3.52
CA ALA A 96 -12.74 0.80 4.90
C ALA A 96 -13.21 2.24 5.24
N ALA A 97 -13.41 2.51 6.52
CA ALA A 97 -13.55 3.88 6.98
C ALA A 97 -12.26 4.66 6.64
N PRO A 98 -12.35 5.93 6.22
CA PRO A 98 -11.19 6.74 5.86
C PRO A 98 -10.47 7.24 7.14
N THR A 99 -9.99 6.32 7.98
CA THR A 99 -9.22 6.63 9.18
C THR A 99 -7.93 5.83 9.15
N VAL A 100 -6.85 6.38 9.74
CA VAL A 100 -5.54 5.70 9.76
C VAL A 100 -5.62 4.27 10.33
N PRO A 101 -6.29 4.00 11.46
CA PRO A 101 -6.39 2.64 11.98
C PRO A 101 -7.14 1.67 11.05
N ALA A 102 -8.22 2.14 10.42
CA ALA A 102 -9.01 1.31 9.50
C ALA A 102 -8.25 1.02 8.21
N LEU A 103 -7.58 2.02 7.64
CA LEU A 103 -6.78 1.86 6.42
C LEU A 103 -5.58 0.95 6.64
N LEU A 104 -4.81 1.12 7.72
CA LEU A 104 -3.67 0.24 8.01
C LEU A 104 -4.10 -1.21 8.28
N GLY A 105 -5.24 -1.39 8.96
CA GLY A 105 -5.86 -2.72 9.09
C GLY A 105 -6.23 -3.32 7.74
N ALA A 106 -6.90 -2.56 6.88
CA ALA A 106 -7.31 -3.00 5.55
C ALA A 106 -6.13 -3.37 4.64
N ILE A 107 -5.02 -2.63 4.72
CA ILE A 107 -3.78 -2.96 3.98
C ILE A 107 -3.22 -4.30 4.44
N CYS A 108 -3.04 -4.47 5.76
CA CYS A 108 -2.52 -5.69 6.34
C CYS A 108 -3.39 -6.91 5.96
N ASP A 109 -4.72 -6.78 6.13
CA ASP A 109 -5.67 -7.85 5.86
C ASP A 109 -5.74 -8.18 4.37
N GLY A 110 -5.66 -7.19 3.48
CA GLY A 110 -5.64 -7.41 2.03
C GLY A 110 -4.42 -8.20 1.59
N ILE A 111 -3.23 -7.83 2.07
CA ILE A 111 -1.98 -8.54 1.77
C ILE A 111 -2.03 -9.96 2.34
N ALA A 112 -2.35 -10.10 3.63
CA ALA A 112 -2.35 -11.38 4.32
C ALA A 112 -3.38 -12.35 3.70
N ALA A 113 -4.60 -11.88 3.41
CA ALA A 113 -5.62 -12.73 2.79
C ALA A 113 -5.26 -13.15 1.37
N ARG A 114 -4.60 -12.29 0.58
CA ARG A 114 -4.20 -12.61 -0.79
C ARG A 114 -2.99 -13.53 -0.86
N GLY A 115 -2.03 -13.35 0.05
CA GLY A 115 -0.77 -14.09 0.10
C GLY A 115 -0.79 -15.33 1.01
N GLY A 116 -1.77 -15.46 1.91
CA GLY A 116 -1.84 -16.55 2.89
C GLY A 116 -0.84 -16.43 4.05
N ALA A 117 -0.14 -15.29 4.16
CA ALA A 117 0.92 -15.07 5.14
C ALA A 117 0.39 -14.65 6.52
N LYS A 118 1.13 -15.01 7.55
CA LYS A 118 0.89 -14.69 8.97
C LYS A 118 2.09 -13.95 9.56
N PRO A 119 1.91 -13.27 10.71
CA PRO A 119 3.05 -12.73 11.46
C PRO A 119 4.05 -13.85 11.80
N GLY A 120 5.32 -13.61 11.50
CA GLY A 120 6.44 -14.53 11.66
C GLY A 120 6.88 -15.24 10.37
N ASP A 121 6.13 -15.13 9.27
CA ASP A 121 6.44 -15.81 8.00
C ASP A 121 7.57 -15.12 7.19
N CYS A 122 8.21 -14.08 7.74
CA CYS A 122 9.24 -13.28 7.10
C CYS A 122 8.74 -12.62 5.80
N THR A 123 7.60 -11.93 5.89
CA THR A 123 6.99 -11.21 4.75
C THR A 123 6.67 -9.77 5.12
N MET A 124 6.16 -8.98 4.18
CA MET A 124 5.69 -7.62 4.46
C MET A 124 4.57 -7.56 5.52
N VAL A 125 3.90 -8.68 5.83
CA VAL A 125 2.96 -8.77 6.97
C VAL A 125 3.66 -8.45 8.30
N ASP A 126 4.95 -8.77 8.43
CA ASP A 126 5.74 -8.48 9.64
C ASP A 126 6.00 -6.98 9.85
N ALA A 127 5.80 -6.16 8.82
CA ALA A 127 5.80 -4.71 8.93
C ALA A 127 4.37 -4.15 9.10
N TRP A 128 3.41 -4.62 8.28
CA TRP A 128 2.04 -4.11 8.29
C TRP A 128 1.26 -4.46 9.55
N HIS A 129 1.44 -5.67 10.09
CA HIS A 129 0.74 -6.14 11.27
C HIS A 129 1.05 -5.29 12.53
N PRO A 130 2.33 -5.07 12.92
CA PRO A 130 2.63 -4.21 14.07
C PRO A 130 2.20 -2.75 13.84
N ALA A 131 2.29 -2.23 12.61
CA ALA A 131 1.82 -0.89 12.29
C ALA A 131 0.29 -0.74 12.50
N ALA A 132 -0.50 -1.69 12.00
CA ALA A 132 -1.95 -1.71 12.19
C ALA A 132 -2.34 -1.81 13.67
N ARG A 133 -1.63 -2.64 14.44
CA ARG A 133 -1.84 -2.75 15.90
C ARG A 133 -1.53 -1.45 16.62
N ALA A 134 -0.42 -0.81 16.29
CA ALA A 134 -0.02 0.47 16.91
C ALA A 134 -1.04 1.58 16.63
N ALA A 135 -1.54 1.66 15.39
CA ALA A 135 -2.53 2.67 15.01
C ALA A 135 -3.87 2.48 15.74
N ARG A 136 -4.35 1.24 15.88
CA ARG A 136 -5.56 0.93 16.67
C ARG A 136 -5.37 1.29 18.14
N ALA A 137 -4.25 0.91 18.75
CA ALA A 137 -3.97 1.24 20.14
C ALA A 137 -3.81 2.75 20.40
N ALA A 138 -3.48 3.54 19.37
CA ALA A 138 -3.41 5.00 19.45
C ALA A 138 -4.77 5.69 19.28
N SER A 139 -5.74 5.05 18.59
CA SER A 139 -7.11 5.58 18.48
C SER A 139 -7.99 5.30 19.70
N ASP A 140 -7.58 4.33 20.52
CA ASP A 140 -8.29 3.97 21.76
C ASP A 140 -7.90 4.86 22.96
N ARG A 141 -7.03 5.86 22.75
CA ARG A 141 -6.57 6.83 23.76
C ARG A 141 -7.16 8.20 23.51
#